data_AF-A0A6G1BW53-F1
#
_entry.id   AF-A0A6G1BW53-F1
#
_cell.length_a   1.000
_cell.length_b   1.000
_cell.length_c   1.000
_cell.angle_alpha   90.00
_cell.angle_beta   90.00
_cell.angle_gamma   90.00
#
_symmetry.space_group_name_H-M   'P 1'
#
loop_
_entity.id
_entity.type
_entity.pdbx_description
1 polymer ?
#
loop_
_entity_poly.entity_id
_entity_poly.type
_entity_poly.pdbx_seq_one_letter_code
_entity_poly.pdbx_strand_id
1 'polypeptide(L)'
;MKKPTRQMLPSLAILVLYVAGLAVAAAPPMPRGQQVHLFEATVRVADGGMDEPDEYNYRLLATVLGSVEAARSVTYETYPGTFSAFLTNNQARRLSKVPGVLEVRQRDDPVPTDGQ
;
A
#
# COMPACT_ATOMS: atom_id res chain seq x y z
N MET A 1 -19.10 67.14 -4.68
CA MET A 1 -19.91 66.31 -5.59
C MET A 1 -19.43 64.86 -5.51
N LYS A 2 -20.37 63.90 -5.30
CA LYS A 2 -20.29 62.41 -5.43
C LYS A 2 -19.21 61.67 -4.60
N LYS A 3 -19.45 60.65 -3.77
CA LYS A 3 -20.62 59.97 -3.16
C LYS A 3 -20.08 59.21 -1.91
N PRO A 4 -20.92 58.88 -0.92
CA PRO A 4 -20.54 58.31 0.39
C PRO A 4 -20.68 56.77 0.44
N THR A 5 -20.50 56.18 1.63
CA THR A 5 -20.95 54.83 2.11
C THR A 5 -19.79 53.86 2.34
N ARG A 6 -19.22 53.75 3.55
CA ARG A 6 -19.69 53.02 4.76
C ARG A 6 -19.37 51.53 4.69
N GLN A 7 -18.31 51.10 5.37
CA GLN A 7 -18.31 49.87 6.17
C GLN A 7 -17.43 50.10 7.41
N MET A 8 -18.03 49.87 8.58
CA MET A 8 -17.40 49.83 9.90
C MET A 8 -17.28 48.36 10.34
N LEU A 9 -16.44 48.14 11.37
CA LEU A 9 -16.42 47.05 12.38
C LEU A 9 -15.25 46.03 12.25
N PRO A 10 -14.77 45.41 13.35
CA PRO A 10 -13.58 45.87 14.07
C PRO A 10 -12.60 44.72 14.40
N SER A 11 -11.53 45.06 15.14
CA SER A 11 -10.52 44.18 15.73
C SER A 11 -11.05 42.93 16.45
N LEU A 12 -10.42 41.77 16.23
CA LEU A 12 -10.25 40.75 17.28
C LEU A 12 -9.07 39.80 16.95
N ALA A 13 -8.04 39.86 17.79
CA ALA A 13 -6.99 38.85 17.88
C ALA A 13 -7.55 37.55 18.48
N ILE A 14 -6.93 36.40 18.20
CA ILE A 14 -6.66 35.30 19.15
C ILE A 14 -5.66 34.34 18.49
N LEU A 15 -4.45 34.32 19.03
CA LEU A 15 -3.42 33.30 18.79
C LEU A 15 -3.78 32.06 19.61
N VAL A 16 -4.09 30.94 18.95
CA VAL A 16 -4.32 29.66 19.64
C VAL A 16 -3.04 28.83 19.61
N LEU A 17 -2.32 28.79 20.74
CA LEU A 17 -1.29 27.79 21.00
C LEU A 17 -1.96 26.46 21.32
N TYR A 18 -1.87 25.49 20.41
CA TYR A 18 -2.36 24.13 20.63
C TYR A 18 -1.22 23.26 21.17
N VAL A 19 -1.24 22.97 22.48
CA VAL A 19 -0.37 21.95 23.08
C VAL A 19 -1.15 20.64 23.06
N ALA A 20 -0.90 19.80 22.06
CA ALA A 20 -1.50 18.47 21.98
C ALA A 20 -0.71 17.50 22.89
N GLY A 21 -1.33 17.05 23.98
CA GLY A 21 -0.84 15.91 24.76
C GLY A 21 -0.91 14.63 23.93
N LEU A 22 0.20 13.92 23.83
CA LEU A 22 0.28 12.61 23.18
C LEU A 22 -0.32 11.54 24.10
N ALA A 23 -1.59 11.21 23.91
CA ALA A 23 -2.14 9.94 24.34
C ALA A 23 -1.80 8.90 23.26
N VAL A 24 -1.03 7.86 23.62
CA VAL A 24 -0.84 6.69 22.77
C VAL A 24 -2.16 5.91 22.75
N ALA A 25 -3.02 6.27 21.81
CA ALA A 25 -4.19 5.46 21.49
C ALA A 25 -3.71 4.18 20.80
N ALA A 26 -4.01 3.02 21.38
CA ALA A 26 -3.89 1.75 20.68
C ALA A 26 -4.67 1.88 19.36
N ALA A 27 -3.98 1.63 18.23
CA ALA A 27 -4.56 1.86 16.92
C ALA A 27 -5.87 1.05 16.78
N PRO A 28 -6.96 1.66 16.28
CA PRO A 28 -8.21 0.94 16.08
C PRO A 28 -7.99 -0.25 15.13
N PRO A 29 -8.75 -1.35 15.27
CA PRO A 29 -8.64 -2.49 14.38
C PRO A 29 -8.82 -2.02 12.94
N MET A 30 -7.82 -2.30 12.10
CA MET A 30 -7.84 -1.91 10.70
C MET A 30 -9.11 -2.47 10.03
N PRO A 31 -9.81 -1.67 9.21
CA PRO A 31 -10.92 -2.17 8.40
C PRO A 31 -10.48 -3.43 7.65
N ARG A 32 -11.36 -4.44 7.47
CA ARG A 32 -11.01 -5.73 6.84
C ARG A 32 -10.31 -5.61 5.46
N GLY A 33 -10.50 -4.49 4.76
CA GLY A 33 -9.81 -4.18 3.50
C GLY A 33 -8.37 -3.67 3.63
N GLN A 34 -7.92 -3.38 4.85
CA GLN A 34 -6.57 -2.90 5.20
C GLN A 34 -5.75 -3.96 5.95
N GLN A 35 -6.35 -5.11 6.30
CA GLN A 35 -5.61 -6.22 6.87
C GLN A 35 -4.68 -6.82 5.80
N VAL A 36 -3.41 -6.97 6.17
CA VAL A 36 -2.34 -7.50 5.32
C VAL A 36 -2.17 -8.98 5.60
N HIS A 37 -2.09 -9.79 4.55
CA HIS A 37 -1.85 -11.23 4.60
C HIS A 37 -0.82 -11.62 3.54
N LEU A 38 -0.22 -12.79 3.69
CA LEU A 38 0.61 -13.39 2.66
C LEU A 38 -0.28 -13.92 1.52
N PHE A 39 0.01 -13.49 0.30
CA PHE A 39 -0.60 -14.02 -0.92
C PHE A 39 0.46 -14.57 -1.85
N GLU A 40 0.15 -15.67 -2.50
CA GLU A 40 0.93 -16.26 -3.59
C GLU A 40 0.26 -15.93 -4.92
N ALA A 41 1.05 -15.46 -5.89
CA ALA A 41 0.61 -15.14 -7.24
C ALA A 41 1.36 -16.01 -8.24
N THR A 42 0.61 -16.73 -9.07
CA THR A 42 1.16 -17.45 -10.23
C THR A 42 1.11 -16.55 -11.44
N VAL A 43 2.21 -16.48 -12.20
CA VAL A 43 2.36 -15.62 -13.36
C VAL A 43 2.74 -16.41 -14.60
N ARG A 44 2.44 -15.84 -15.77
CA ARG A 44 3.00 -16.35 -17.02
C ARG A 44 4.51 -16.15 -16.99
N VAL A 45 5.25 -17.24 -17.15
CA VAL A 45 6.68 -17.17 -17.44
C VAL A 45 6.81 -16.62 -18.86
N ALA A 46 7.56 -15.53 -19.02
CA ALA A 46 7.85 -15.01 -20.34
C ALA A 46 8.81 -15.98 -21.05
N ASP A 47 8.36 -16.58 -22.15
CA ASP A 47 9.23 -17.37 -23.02
C ASP A 47 10.27 -16.43 -23.65
N GLY A 48 11.50 -16.43 -23.12
CA GLY A 48 12.66 -15.80 -23.76
C GLY A 48 13.10 -14.41 -23.28
N GLY A 49 12.77 -13.99 -22.06
CA GLY A 49 13.30 -12.74 -21.49
C GLY A 49 14.66 -12.89 -20.81
N MET A 50 15.57 -11.92 -21.00
CA MET A 50 16.79 -11.75 -20.20
C MET A 50 16.54 -11.10 -18.82
N ASP A 51 15.29 -10.69 -18.53
CA ASP A 51 14.95 -10.10 -17.24
C ASP A 51 15.06 -11.18 -16.15
N GLU A 52 15.73 -10.87 -15.05
CA GLU A 52 15.71 -11.72 -13.87
C GLU A 52 14.23 -11.97 -13.49
N PRO A 53 13.81 -13.21 -13.18
CA PRO A 53 12.41 -13.55 -12.87
C PRO A 53 11.78 -12.61 -11.84
N ASP A 54 12.60 -12.11 -10.91
CA ASP A 54 12.24 -11.20 -9.85
C ASP A 54 11.84 -9.82 -10.39
N GLU A 55 12.53 -9.29 -11.40
CA GLU A 55 12.28 -7.95 -11.93
C GLU A 55 10.92 -7.87 -12.63
N TYR A 56 10.57 -8.88 -13.41
CA TYR A 56 9.24 -8.99 -14.02
C TYR A 56 8.14 -9.05 -12.96
N ASN A 57 8.35 -9.85 -11.91
CA ASN A 57 7.40 -9.97 -10.80
C ASN A 57 7.21 -8.63 -10.06
N TYR A 58 8.29 -7.90 -9.81
CA TYR A 58 8.19 -6.56 -9.19
C TYR A 58 7.42 -5.58 -10.07
N ARG A 59 7.60 -5.61 -11.40
CA ARG A 59 6.86 -4.75 -12.33
C ARG A 59 5.35 -5.06 -12.27
N LEU A 60 4.96 -6.33 -12.18
CA LEU A 60 3.55 -6.72 -12.01
C LEU A 60 2.97 -6.18 -10.69
N LEU A 61 3.66 -6.38 -9.56
CA LEU A 61 3.26 -5.82 -8.26
C LEU A 61 3.19 -4.28 -8.26
N ALA A 62 4.14 -3.62 -8.92
CA ALA A 62 4.22 -2.17 -9.02
C ALA A 62 2.98 -1.57 -9.69
N THR A 63 2.29 -2.29 -10.59
CA THR A 63 1.01 -1.82 -11.16
C THR A 63 -0.08 -1.61 -10.10
N VAL A 64 0.00 -2.33 -8.98
CA VAL A 64 -0.94 -2.24 -7.87
C VAL A 64 -0.45 -1.28 -6.79
N LEU A 65 0.85 -1.32 -6.50
CA LEU A 65 1.49 -0.62 -5.38
C LEU A 65 2.03 0.77 -5.76
N GLY A 66 2.19 1.06 -7.05
CA GLY A 66 2.62 2.35 -7.58
C GLY A 66 4.13 2.48 -7.83
N SER A 67 4.97 1.58 -7.31
CA SER A 67 6.41 1.57 -7.60
C SER A 67 7.05 0.19 -7.42
N VAL A 68 8.23 0.01 -8.03
CA VAL A 68 9.04 -1.22 -7.93
C VAL A 68 9.66 -1.34 -6.54
N GLU A 69 10.02 -0.22 -5.90
CA GLU A 69 10.55 -0.19 -4.55
C GLU A 69 9.51 -0.68 -3.53
N ALA A 70 8.26 -0.24 -3.68
CA ALA A 70 7.16 -0.73 -2.86
C ALA A 70 6.92 -2.23 -3.09
N ALA A 71 6.97 -2.69 -4.36
CA ALA A 71 6.88 -4.10 -4.68
C ALA A 71 7.95 -4.94 -3.97
N ARG A 72 9.21 -4.52 -4.06
CA ARG A 72 10.33 -5.19 -3.39
C ARG A 72 10.15 -5.28 -1.89
N SER A 73 9.66 -4.21 -1.25
CA SER A 73 9.49 -4.16 0.21
C SER A 73 8.43 -5.11 0.76
N VAL A 74 7.48 -5.55 -0.07
CA VAL A 74 6.39 -6.45 0.36
C VAL A 74 6.53 -7.87 -0.17
N THR A 75 7.44 -8.11 -1.12
CA THR A 75 7.76 -9.45 -1.61
C THR A 75 8.42 -10.27 -0.51
N TYR A 76 7.91 -11.48 -0.31
CA TYR A 76 8.42 -12.44 0.66
C TYR A 76 9.35 -13.46 0.00
N GLU A 77 8.86 -14.15 -1.04
CA GLU A 77 9.61 -15.18 -1.76
C GLU A 77 9.31 -15.09 -3.26
N THR A 78 10.30 -15.42 -4.09
CA THR A 78 10.13 -15.53 -5.54
C THR A 78 10.65 -16.87 -6.03
N TYR A 79 9.89 -17.49 -6.93
CA TYR A 79 10.23 -18.71 -7.65
C TYR A 79 9.91 -18.54 -9.14
N PRO A 80 10.49 -19.37 -10.03
CA PRO A 80 10.10 -19.36 -11.43
C PRO A 80 8.58 -19.53 -11.60
N GLY A 81 7.92 -18.52 -12.17
CA GLY A 81 6.48 -18.52 -12.42
C GLY A 81 5.57 -18.20 -11.23
N THR A 82 6.14 -17.96 -10.04
CA THR A 82 5.34 -17.68 -8.83
C THR A 82 6.06 -16.71 -7.90
N PHE A 83 5.35 -15.80 -7.23
CA PHE A 83 5.90 -15.01 -6.13
C PHE A 83 4.91 -14.89 -4.98
N SER A 84 5.40 -14.68 -3.77
CA SER A 84 4.59 -14.41 -2.58
C SER A 84 4.84 -13.00 -2.05
N ALA A 85 3.79 -12.31 -1.63
CA ALA A 85 3.88 -10.94 -1.11
C ALA A 85 2.82 -10.64 -0.04
N PHE A 86 3.17 -9.76 0.89
CA PHE A 86 2.27 -9.23 1.90
C PHE A 86 1.38 -8.15 1.31
N LEU A 87 0.10 -8.46 1.15
CA LEU A 87 -0.87 -7.58 0.49
C LEU A 87 -2.15 -7.48 1.31
N THR A 88 -2.83 -6.35 1.15
CA THR A 88 -4.23 -6.25 1.56
C THR A 88 -5.14 -7.04 0.63
N ASN A 89 -6.31 -7.43 1.12
CA ASN A 89 -7.36 -8.06 0.30
C ASN A 89 -7.73 -7.25 -0.95
N ASN A 90 -7.67 -5.92 -0.87
CA ASN A 90 -7.93 -5.05 -2.02
C ASN A 90 -6.80 -5.13 -3.05
N GLN A 91 -5.55 -5.05 -2.60
CA GLN A 91 -4.37 -5.15 -3.46
C GLN A 91 -4.30 -6.52 -4.15
N ALA A 92 -4.54 -7.62 -3.42
CA ALA A 92 -4.58 -8.97 -4.00
C ALA A 92 -5.65 -9.11 -5.09
N ARG A 93 -6.86 -8.56 -4.85
CA ARG A 93 -7.93 -8.53 -5.86
C ARG A 93 -7.62 -7.66 -7.07
N ARG A 94 -6.81 -6.61 -6.92
CA ARG A 94 -6.35 -5.78 -8.04
C ARG A 94 -5.26 -6.51 -8.82
N LEU A 95 -4.35 -7.19 -8.11
CA LEU A 95 -3.27 -7.98 -8.69
C LEU A 95 -3.80 -9.11 -9.58
N SER A 96 -4.87 -9.79 -9.16
CA SER A 96 -5.49 -10.87 -9.96
C SER A 96 -6.10 -10.40 -11.29
N LYS A 97 -6.19 -9.09 -11.52
CA LYS A 97 -6.68 -8.49 -12.77
C LYS A 97 -5.55 -7.98 -13.67
N VAL A 98 -4.30 -8.07 -13.21
CA VAL A 98 -3.13 -7.59 -13.96
C VAL A 98 -2.82 -8.58 -15.09
N PRO A 99 -2.70 -8.13 -16.35
CA PRO A 99 -2.28 -9.00 -17.44
C PRO A 99 -0.94 -9.68 -17.13
N GLY A 100 -0.89 -11.00 -17.29
CA GLY A 100 0.29 -11.80 -16.95
C GLY A 100 0.19 -12.51 -15.60
N VAL A 101 -0.71 -12.07 -14.70
CA VAL A 101 -1.08 -12.82 -13.50
C VAL A 101 -2.16 -13.84 -13.85
N LEU A 102 -1.94 -15.10 -13.47
CA LEU A 102 -2.82 -16.22 -13.73
C LEU A 102 -3.73 -16.53 -12.54
N GLU A 103 -3.17 -16.50 -11.33
CA GLU A 103 -3.86 -16.83 -10.10
C GLU A 103 -3.29 -16.01 -8.93
N VAL A 104 -4.12 -15.70 -7.94
CA VAL A 104 -3.71 -15.13 -6.66
C VAL A 104 -4.45 -15.86 -5.53
N ARG A 105 -3.71 -16.49 -4.61
CA ARG A 105 -4.26 -17.27 -3.50
C ARG A 105 -3.68 -16.80 -2.18
N GLN A 106 -4.52 -16.69 -1.15
CA GLN A 106 -4.05 -16.39 0.21
C GLN A 106 -3.30 -17.61 0.76
N ARG A 107 -2.18 -17.36 1.45
CA ARG A 107 -1.41 -18.36 2.20
C ARG A 107 -1.55 -18.08 3.69
N ASP A 108 -1.23 -19.08 4.51
CA ASP A 108 -1.04 -18.88 5.94
C ASP A 108 0.13 -17.92 6.17
N ASP A 109 -0.06 -16.96 7.07
CA ASP A 109 1.00 -16.01 7.41
C ASP A 109 2.14 -16.76 8.12
N PRO A 110 3.41 -16.50 7.76
CA PRO A 110 4.54 -17.19 8.36
C PRO A 110 4.58 -16.90 9.86
N VAL A 111 4.79 -17.95 10.67
CA VAL A 111 4.92 -17.80 12.12
C VAL A 111 6.19 -17.00 12.39
N PRO A 112 6.13 -15.87 13.11
CA PRO A 112 7.32 -15.15 13.53
C PRO A 112 8.21 -16.13 14.30
N THR A 113 9.39 -16.42 13.75
CA THR A 113 10.39 -17.19 14.48
C THR A 113 11.03 -16.18 15.42
N ASP A 114 10.44 -15.98 16.60
CA ASP A 114 11.07 -15.23 17.66
C ASP A 114 12.45 -15.86 17.87
N GLY A 115 13.50 -15.07 17.59
CA GLY A 115 14.85 -15.56 17.34
C GLY A 115 15.32 -16.61 18.35
N GLN A 116 15.74 -17.76 17.84
CA GLN A 116 16.66 -18.65 18.54
C GLN A 116 18.09 -18.14 18.39
#